data_AF-A0A955SP80-F1
#
_entry.id   AF-A0A955SP80-F1
#
_cell.length_a   1.000
_cell.length_b   1.000
_cell.length_c   1.000
_cell.angle_alpha   90.00
_cell.angle_beta   90.00
_cell.angle_gamma   90.00
#
_symmetry.space_group_name_H-M   'P 1'
#
loop_
_entity.id
_entity.type
_entity.pdbx_description
1 polymer ?
#
loop_
_entity_poly.entity_id
_entity_poly.type
_entity_poly.pdbx_seq_one_letter_code
_entity_poly.pdbx_strand_id
1 'polypeptide(L)' 'MKKGFTLIELLIVIAIILILIAIALPNFLEAQTRAKVTNAKAEMRGIAPAIQSYFNDWRRYPPDGFELPSASG' A
#
# COMPACT_ATOMS: atom_id res chain seq x y z
N MET A 1 20.89 -46.61 14.83
CA MET A 1 20.73 -46.26 13.39
C MET A 1 19.87 -45.02 13.29
N LYS A 2 20.40 -43.90 12.79
CA LYS A 2 19.59 -42.68 12.61
C LYS A 2 18.80 -42.83 11.31
N LYS A 3 17.47 -42.82 11.38
CA LYS A 3 16.61 -42.72 10.19
C LYS A 3 16.84 -41.34 9.57
N GLY A 4 17.41 -41.33 8.36
CA GLY A 4 17.49 -40.12 7.53
C GLY A 4 16.14 -39.84 6.87
N PHE A 5 15.86 -38.56 6.61
CA PHE A 5 14.71 -38.12 5.83
C PHE A 5 14.83 -38.66 4.40
N THR A 6 13.72 -39.09 3.81
CA THR A 6 13.72 -39.51 2.42
C THR A 6 13.57 -38.29 1.50
N LEU A 7 14.17 -38.35 0.31
CA LEU A 7 14.03 -37.28 -0.69
C LEU A 7 12.57 -37.08 -1.12
N ILE A 8 11.78 -38.15 -1.11
CA ILE A 8 10.36 -38.09 -1.49
C ILE A 8 9.50 -37.38 -0.45
N GLU A 9 9.79 -37.54 0.85
CA GLU A 9 9.12 -36.78 1.90
C GLU A 9 9.36 -35.27 1.73
N LEU A 10 10.61 -34.87 1.46
CA LEU A 10 10.92 -33.46 1.21
C LEU A 10 10.21 -32.93 -0.05
N LEU A 11 10.15 -33.74 -1.11
CA LEU A 11 9.53 -33.37 -2.39
C LEU A 11 8.02 -33.13 -2.28
N ILE A 12 7.31 -33.95 -1.50
CA ILE A 12 5.87 -33.76 -1.27
C ILE A 12 5.63 -32.48 -0.46
N VAL A 13 6.48 -32.19 0.53
CA VAL A 13 6.37 -30.98 1.36
C VAL A 13 6.50 -29.71 0.52
N ILE A 14 7.52 -29.62 -0.34
CA ILE A 14 7.67 -28.45 -1.22
C ILE A 14 6.51 -28.32 -2.21
N ALA A 15 5.98 -29.43 -2.72
CA ALA A 15 4.83 -29.41 -3.63
C ALA A 15 3.59 -28.79 -2.97
N ILE A 16 3.30 -29.17 -1.71
CA ILE A 16 2.19 -28.60 -0.95
C ILE A 16 2.42 -27.10 -0.67
N ILE A 17 3.64 -26.71 -0.26
CA ILE A 17 3.98 -25.30 -0.02
C ILE A 17 3.75 -24.45 -1.27
N LEU A 18 4.18 -24.93 -2.44
CA LEU A 18 4.00 -24.22 -3.70
C LEU A 18 2.51 -24.05 -4.08
N ILE A 19 1.68 -25.06 -3.84
CA ILE A 19 0.23 -24.96 -4.07
C ILE A 19 -0.39 -23.88 -3.16
N LEU A 20 -0.01 -23.86 -1.87
CA LEU A 20 -0.50 -22.86 -0.93
C LEU A 20 -0.05 -21.44 -1.32
N ILE A 21 1.21 -21.25 -1.71
CA ILE A 21 1.74 -19.95 -2.13
C ILE A 21 1.04 -19.46 -3.40
N ALA A 22 0.78 -20.35 -4.37
CA ALA A 22 0.11 -19.98 -5.61
C ALA A 22 -1.26 -19.33 -5.38
N ILE A 23 -1.99 -19.75 -4.33
CA ILE A 23 -3.30 -19.19 -3.97
C ILE A 23 -3.14 -17.99 -3.01
N ALA A 24 -2.23 -18.09 -2.04
CA ALA A 24 -2.08 -17.09 -0.99
C ALA A 24 -1.42 -15.78 -1.49
N LEU A 25 -0.44 -15.88 -2.38
CA LEU A 25 0.34 -14.74 -2.86
C LEU A 25 -0.50 -13.69 -3.61
N PRO A 26 -1.35 -14.02 -4.60
CA PRO A 26 -2.15 -13.00 -5.30
C PRO A 26 -3.10 -12.26 -4.34
N ASN A 27 -3.76 -13.00 -3.44
CA ASN A 27 -4.62 -12.41 -2.42
C ASN A 27 -3.85 -11.49 -1.46
N PHE A 28 -2.63 -11.88 -1.08
CA PHE A 28 -1.77 -11.05 -0.23
C PHE A 28 -1.36 -9.74 -0.93
N LEU A 29 -1.01 -9.79 -2.21
CA LEU A 29 -0.64 -8.60 -3.00
C LEU A 29 -1.84 -7.64 -3.18
N GLU A 30 -3.03 -8.17 -3.41
CA GLU A 30 -4.27 -7.38 -3.46
C GLU A 30 -4.55 -6.72 -2.10
N ALA A 31 -4.46 -7.49 -1.00
CA ALA A 31 -4.66 -6.97 0.34
C ALA A 31 -3.65 -5.85 0.69
N GLN A 32 -2.39 -6.00 0.30
CA GLN A 32 -1.37 -4.96 0.48
C GLN A 32 -1.70 -3.69 -0.30
N THR A 33 -2.15 -3.83 -1.55
CA THR A 33 -2.56 -2.70 -2.39
C THR A 33 -3.77 -1.99 -1.79
N ARG A 34 -4.78 -2.75 -1.36
CA ARG A 34 -5.97 -2.21 -0.68
C ARG A 34 -5.61 -1.49 0.61
N ALA A 35 -4.66 -2.01 1.39
CA ALA A 35 -4.16 -1.35 2.60
C ALA A 35 -3.50 0.00 2.27
N LYS A 36 -2.62 0.05 1.26
CA LYS A 36 -1.99 1.31 0.79
C LYS A 36 -3.03 2.34 0.36
N VAL A 37 -4.02 1.94 -0.44
CA VAL A 37 -5.12 2.83 -0.88
C VAL A 37 -5.95 3.30 0.32
N THR A 38 -6.24 2.42 1.28
CA THR A 38 -6.98 2.77 2.49
C THR A 38 -6.24 3.81 3.33
N ASN A 39 -4.93 3.65 3.48
CA ASN A 39 -4.08 4.59 4.21
C ASN A 39 -4.04 5.96 3.51
N ALA A 40 -3.79 5.99 2.21
CA ALA A 40 -3.82 7.23 1.44
C ALA A 40 -5.18 7.95 1.54
N LYS A 41 -6.28 7.20 1.48
CA LYS A 41 -7.63 7.75 1.68
C LYS A 41 -7.84 8.31 3.08
N ALA A 42 -7.28 7.67 4.11
CA ALA A 42 -7.34 8.16 5.48
C ALA A 42 -6.54 9.46 5.65
N GLU A 43 -5.34 9.53 5.07
CA GLU A 43 -4.52 10.75 5.05
C GLU A 43 -5.24 11.91 4.36
N MET A 44 -5.82 11.68 3.18
CA MET A 44 -6.63 12.70 2.48
C MET A 44 -7.82 13.20 3.30
N ARG A 45 -8.50 12.29 4.02
CA ARG A 45 -9.59 12.66 4.94
C ARG A 45 -9.10 13.50 6.11
N GLY A 46 -7.85 13.35 6.54
CA GLY A 46 -7.22 14.20 7.55
C GLY A 46 -6.83 15.58 7.00
N ILE A 47 -6.39 15.66 5.74
CA ILE A 47 -6.00 16.92 5.10
C ILE A 47 -7.22 17.79 4.74
N ALA A 48 -8.34 17.19 4.33
CA ALA A 48 -9.55 17.92 3.96
C ALA A 48 -10.04 18.96 5.00
N PRO A 49 -10.20 18.62 6.30
CA PRO A 49 -10.58 19.61 7.31
C PRO A 49 -9.49 20.65 7.56
N ALA A 50 -8.21 20.32 7.39
CA ALA A 50 -7.11 21.27 7.52
C ALA A 50 -7.18 22.34 6.43
N ILE A 51 -7.44 21.94 5.17
CA ILE A 51 -7.67 22.87 4.06
C ILE A 51 -8.91 23.73 4.32
N GLN A 52 -9.99 23.14 4.82
CA GLN A 52 -11.22 23.87 5.12
C GLN A 52 -11.01 24.90 6.24
N SER A 53 -10.24 24.57 7.28
CA SER A 53 -9.85 25.52 8.33
C SER A 53 -9.05 26.68 7.74
N TYR A 54 -8.04 26.39 6.91
CA TYR A 54 -7.24 27.43 6.26
C TYR A 54 -8.11 28.37 5.41
N PHE A 55 -9.03 27.82 4.62
CA PHE A 55 -9.95 28.63 3.83
C PHE A 55 -10.85 29.50 4.71
N ASN A 56 -11.34 28.98 5.83
CA ASN A 56 -12.17 29.77 6.75
C ASN A 56 -11.40 30.96 7.34
N ASP A 57 -10.12 30.76 7.67
CA ASP A 57 -9.28 31.80 8.27
C ASP A 57 -8.83 32.86 7.25
N TRP A 58 -8.45 32.43 6.05
CA TRP A 58 -7.77 33.29 5.05
C TRP A 58 -8.61 33.62 3.81
N ARG A 59 -9.81 33.03 3.69
CA ARG A 59 -10.70 33.12 2.51
C ARG A 59 -10.03 32.76 1.18
N ARG A 60 -8.95 31.99 1.23
CA ARG A 60 -8.21 31.47 0.07
C ARG A 60 -7.75 30.06 0.36
N TYR A 61 -7.56 29.25 -0.68
CA TYR A 61 -6.96 27.93 -0.52
C TYR A 61 -5.46 28.05 -0.24
N PRO A 62 -4.86 27.07 0.47
CA PRO A 62 -3.43 27.05 0.70
C PRO A 62 -2.69 27.01 -0.64
N PRO A 63 -1.58 27.77 -0.79
CA PRO A 63 -0.78 27.73 -2.01
C PRO A 63 -0.28 26.29 -2.23
N ASP A 64 -0.37 25.81 -3.46
CA ASP A 64 -0.04 24.46 -3.89
C ASP A 64 1.47 24.15 -3.88
N GLY A 65 2.29 25.08 -3.39
CA GLY A 65 3.75 24.96 -3.32
C GLY A 65 4.42 24.88 -4.69
N PHE A 66 3.64 24.91 -5.76
CA PHE A 66 4.09 24.94 -7.14
C PHE A 66 4.21 26.41 -7.54
N GLU A 67 5.42 26.97 -7.41
CA GLU A 67 5.75 28.22 -8.09
C GLU A 67 5.65 27.96 -9.60
N LEU A 68 4.48 28.24 -10.17
CA LEU A 68 4.38 28.47 -11.62
C LEU A 68 5.42 29.55 -11.93
N PRO A 69 6.36 29.32 -12.86
CA PRO A 69 7.19 30.39 -13.39
C PRO A 69 6.21 31.48 -13.79
N SER A 70 6.23 32.60 -13.07
CA SER A 70 5.37 33.72 -13.39
C SER A 70 5.68 34.04 -14.84
N ALA A 71 4.71 33.88 -15.73
CA ALA A 71 4.77 34.48 -17.05
C ALA A 71 4.68 36.00 -16.84
N SER A 72 5.77 36.58 -16.32
CA SER A 72 6.07 38.00 -16.38
C SER A 72 6.43 38.28 -17.82
N GLY A 73 5.67 39.19 -18.44
CA GLY A 73 5.98 39.74 -19.75
C GLY A 73 7.33 40.44 -19.80
#